data_AF-A0A2Z2NV51-F1
#
_entry.id   AF-A0A2Z2NV51-F1
#
_cell.length_a   1.000
_cell.length_b   1.000
_cell.length_c   1.000
_cell.angle_alpha   90.00
_cell.angle_beta   90.00
_cell.angle_gamma   90.00
#
_symmetry.space_group_name_H-M   'P 1'
#
loop_
_entity.id
_entity.type
_entity.pdbx_description
1 polymer ?
#
loop_
_entity_poly.entity_id
_entity_poly.type
_entity_poly.pdbx_seq_one_letter_code
_entity_poly.pdbx_strand_id
1 'polypeptide(L)'
;MIQEVCYFLTHYSRGKVAADTLLGGFAGFLLTDDYAGYNRVPESRRQLCWPHLIRKFVDISERVGSAGRVGRRLLLISHAVIRTRHRWQNQCIDEATYFRRMRRLRNSFQKTLQRGSRLRIHGRTKRLGISSYQFLRTACTESMLNGRVETRFVFNPPLQLTHS
;
A
#
# COMPACT_ATOMS: atom_id res chain seq x y z
N MET A 1 3.83 22.29 -17.42
CA MET A 1 2.43 22.13 -16.99
C MET A 1 2.17 20.66 -16.73
N ILE A 2 1.64 20.30 -15.57
CA ILE A 2 1.13 18.94 -15.34
C ILE A 2 -0.30 18.94 -15.88
N GLN A 3 -0.58 18.11 -16.87
CA GLN A 3 -1.91 17.94 -17.41
C GLN A 3 -2.66 16.92 -16.54
N GLU A 4 -3.75 17.34 -15.91
CA GLU A 4 -4.66 16.43 -15.22
C GLU A 4 -5.57 15.79 -16.27
N VAL A 5 -5.49 14.46 -16.40
CA VAL A 5 -6.33 13.70 -17.32
C VAL A 5 -7.02 12.58 -16.54
N CYS A 6 -8.32 12.41 -16.78
CA CYS A 6 -9.12 11.32 -16.22
C CYS A 6 -9.57 10.40 -17.35
N TYR A 7 -9.31 9.10 -17.20
CA TYR A 7 -9.78 8.08 -18.13
C TYR A 7 -10.71 7.13 -17.38
N PHE A 8 -11.85 6.81 -18.00
CA PHE A 8 -12.78 5.81 -17.50
C PHE A 8 -12.96 4.75 -18.59
N LEU A 9 -12.53 3.53 -18.29
CA LEU A 9 -12.61 2.40 -19.21
C LEU A 9 -13.38 1.27 -18.53
N THR A 10 -14.24 0.60 -19.28
CA THR A 10 -15.08 -0.50 -18.77
C THR A 10 -14.90 -1.75 -19.61
N HIS A 11 -15.02 -2.91 -18.96
CA HIS A 11 -15.04 -4.21 -19.62
C HIS A 11 -16.10 -5.07 -18.93
N TYR A 12 -16.85 -5.88 -19.69
CA TYR A 12 -17.94 -6.71 -19.17
C TYR A 12 -17.49 -7.85 -18.25
N SER A 13 -16.18 -8.11 -18.18
CA SER A 13 -15.57 -9.22 -17.46
C SER A 13 -14.63 -8.68 -16.39
N ARG A 14 -14.46 -9.44 -15.31
CA ARG A 14 -13.50 -9.16 -14.24
C ARG A 14 -12.22 -10.00 -14.37
N GLY A 15 -12.13 -10.88 -15.37
CA GLY A 15 -10.98 -11.76 -15.54
C GLY A 15 -9.66 -11.01 -15.82
N LYS A 16 -8.53 -11.70 -15.66
CA LYS A 16 -7.20 -11.15 -15.96
C LYS A 16 -7.08 -10.60 -17.40
N VAL A 17 -7.75 -11.25 -18.35
CA VAL A 17 -7.80 -10.80 -19.76
C VAL A 17 -8.41 -9.41 -19.87
N ALA A 18 -9.49 -9.12 -19.12
CA ALA A 18 -10.10 -7.81 -19.12
C ALA A 18 -9.14 -6.73 -18.60
N ALA A 19 -8.39 -7.03 -17.52
CA ALA A 19 -7.37 -6.12 -17.00
C ALA A 19 -6.26 -5.85 -18.03
N ASP A 20 -5.77 -6.89 -18.71
CA ASP A 20 -4.74 -6.75 -19.75
C ASP A 20 -5.25 -5.91 -20.94
N THR A 21 -6.49 -6.15 -21.39
CA THR A 21 -7.12 -5.37 -22.47
C THR A 21 -7.26 -3.90 -22.10
N LEU A 22 -7.73 -3.60 -20.89
CA LEU A 22 -7.91 -2.22 -20.43
C LEU A 22 -6.57 -1.49 -20.21
N LEU A 23 -5.53 -2.21 -19.78
CA LEU A 23 -4.20 -1.64 -19.59
C LEU A 23 -3.45 -1.44 -20.91
N GLY A 24 -3.68 -2.30 -21.90
CA GLY A 24 -3.01 -2.23 -23.20
C GLY A 24 -1.48 -2.05 -23.07
N GLY A 25 -0.94 -1.01 -23.70
CA GLY A 25 0.48 -0.64 -23.64
C GLY A 25 0.93 0.17 -22.42
N PHE A 26 0.11 0.29 -21.36
CA PHE A 26 0.45 1.13 -20.20
C PHE A 26 1.73 0.64 -19.49
N ALA A 27 2.76 1.47 -19.52
CA ALA A 27 4.09 1.19 -18.94
C ALA A 27 4.31 1.83 -17.55
N GLY A 28 3.34 2.57 -17.01
CA GLY A 28 3.46 3.28 -15.74
C GLY A 28 3.24 2.42 -14.49
N PHE A 29 3.03 3.10 -13.35
CA PHE A 29 2.70 2.51 -12.06
C PHE A 29 1.18 2.39 -11.89
N LEU A 30 0.74 1.29 -11.29
CA LEU A 30 -0.66 1.03 -10.99
C LEU A 30 -0.94 1.24 -9.51
N LEU A 31 -1.86 2.15 -9.18
CA LEU A 31 -2.44 2.23 -7.85
C LEU A 31 -3.70 1.36 -7.80
N THR A 32 -3.62 0.21 -7.13
CA THR A 32 -4.67 -0.83 -7.18
C THR A 32 -5.26 -1.09 -5.80
N ASP A 33 -6.46 -1.63 -5.76
CA ASP A 33 -7.16 -2.11 -4.56
C ASP A 33 -6.69 -3.49 -4.06
N ASP A 34 -5.60 -4.02 -4.63
CA ASP A 34 -5.10 -5.41 -4.48
C ASP A 34 -5.95 -6.44 -5.25
N TYR A 35 -6.68 -6.04 -6.29
CA TYR A 35 -7.43 -6.98 -7.11
C TYR A 35 -6.52 -7.96 -7.87
N ALA A 36 -6.82 -9.25 -7.75
CA ALA A 36 -6.00 -10.33 -8.34
C ALA A 36 -5.92 -10.30 -9.88
N GLY A 37 -6.81 -9.55 -10.55
CA GLY A 37 -6.72 -9.29 -11.99
C GLY A 37 -5.39 -8.65 -12.40
N TYR A 38 -4.80 -7.84 -11.52
CA TYR A 38 -3.55 -7.14 -11.78
C TYR A 38 -2.29 -7.98 -11.54
N ASN A 39 -2.42 -9.25 -11.14
CA ASN A 39 -1.28 -10.10 -10.74
C ASN A 39 -0.24 -10.34 -11.85
N ARG A 40 -0.60 -10.12 -13.13
CA ARG A 40 0.31 -10.21 -14.29
C ARG A 40 1.31 -9.05 -14.37
N VAL A 41 0.98 -7.91 -13.76
CA VAL A 41 1.89 -6.75 -13.73
C VAL A 41 3.01 -7.00 -12.71
N PRO A 42 4.25 -6.54 -12.90
CA PRO A 42 5.29 -6.70 -11.89
C PRO A 42 4.94 -6.00 -10.57
N GLU A 43 5.33 -6.59 -9.43
CA GLU A 43 5.11 -5.99 -8.10
C GLU A 43 5.74 -4.61 -7.97
N SER A 44 6.94 -4.43 -8.52
CA SER A 44 7.65 -3.16 -8.58
C SER A 44 6.86 -2.04 -9.28
N ARG A 45 5.87 -2.39 -10.11
CA ARG A 45 5.00 -1.45 -10.84
C ARG A 45 3.61 -1.34 -10.21
N ARG A 46 3.34 -2.00 -9.08
CA ARG A 46 2.06 -1.93 -8.39
C ARG A 46 2.21 -1.29 -7.01
N GLN A 47 1.33 -0.36 -6.72
CA GLN A 47 1.16 0.26 -5.41
C GLN A 47 -0.27 0.01 -4.91
N LEU A 48 -0.42 -0.05 -3.60
CA LEU A 48 -1.71 -0.24 -2.97
C LEU A 48 -2.40 1.10 -2.73
N CYS A 49 -3.68 1.16 -3.05
CA CYS A 49 -4.53 2.33 -2.86
C CYS A 49 -4.81 2.55 -1.36
N TRP A 50 -4.28 3.65 -0.80
CA TRP A 50 -4.43 4.00 0.62
C TRP A 50 -5.88 4.01 1.14
N PRO A 51 -6.85 4.62 0.43
CA PRO A 51 -8.26 4.52 0.81
C PRO A 51 -8.77 3.09 0.96
N HIS A 52 -8.36 2.17 0.08
CA HIS A 52 -8.73 0.76 0.18
C HIS A 52 -8.08 0.09 1.39
N LEU A 53 -6.83 0.46 1.72
CA LEU A 53 -6.15 -0.04 2.92
C LEU A 53 -6.83 0.44 4.20
N ILE A 54 -7.20 1.71 4.25
CA ILE A 54 -7.90 2.30 5.40
C ILE A 54 -9.22 1.57 5.65
N ARG A 55 -10.03 1.34 4.61
CA ARG A 55 -11.28 0.56 4.75
C ARG A 55 -11.03 -0.84 5.29
N LYS A 56 -10.04 -1.57 4.75
CA LYS A 56 -9.63 -2.88 5.29
C LYS A 56 -9.21 -2.79 6.76
N PHE A 57 -8.52 -1.73 7.17
CA PHE A 57 -8.10 -1.57 8.56
C PHE A 57 -9.25 -1.20 9.50
N VAL A 58 -10.26 -0.45 9.03
CA VAL A 58 -11.52 -0.22 9.75
C VAL A 58 -12.19 -1.56 10.05
N ASP A 59 -12.43 -2.39 9.02
CA ASP A 59 -13.06 -3.71 9.18
C ASP A 59 -12.31 -4.62 10.17
N ILE A 60 -10.97 -4.57 10.16
CA ILE A 60 -10.15 -5.34 11.11
C ILE A 60 -10.24 -4.72 12.50
N SER A 61 -10.29 -3.39 12.61
CA SER A 61 -10.29 -2.66 13.88
C SER A 61 -11.53 -2.89 14.73
N GLU A 62 -12.65 -3.22 14.09
CA GLU A 62 -13.94 -3.50 14.71
C GLU A 62 -14.00 -4.90 15.34
N ARG A 63 -13.03 -5.78 15.03
CA ARG A 63 -12.97 -7.13 15.60
C ARG A 63 -12.61 -7.09 17.09
N VAL A 64 -13.13 -8.04 17.84
CA VAL A 64 -12.76 -8.23 19.25
C VAL A 64 -11.36 -8.88 19.36
N GLY A 65 -10.64 -8.59 20.45
CA GLY A 65 -9.38 -9.25 20.78
C GLY A 65 -8.16 -8.75 19.99
N SER A 66 -7.19 -9.64 19.78
CA SER A 66 -5.89 -9.28 19.21
C SER A 66 -5.96 -8.74 17.77
N ALA A 67 -6.90 -9.23 16.96
CA ALA A 67 -7.08 -8.76 15.59
C ALA A 67 -7.54 -7.28 15.56
N GLY A 68 -8.52 -6.92 16.39
CA GLY A 68 -8.97 -5.53 16.55
C GLY A 68 -7.85 -4.57 16.95
N ARG A 69 -7.00 -4.99 17.89
CA ARG A 69 -5.85 -4.18 18.31
C ARG A 69 -4.87 -3.93 17.16
N VAL A 70 -4.63 -4.93 16.32
CA VAL A 70 -3.79 -4.79 15.12
C VAL A 70 -4.45 -3.83 14.12
N GLY A 71 -5.75 -4.00 13.83
CA GLY A 71 -6.50 -3.11 12.93
C GLY A 71 -6.47 -1.65 13.37
N ARG A 72 -6.79 -1.37 14.66
CA ARG A 72 -6.73 -0.02 15.24
C ARG A 72 -5.33 0.60 15.11
N ARG A 73 -4.27 -0.19 15.30
CA ARG A 73 -2.89 0.31 15.16
C ARG A 73 -2.54 0.61 13.70
N LEU A 74 -2.93 -0.25 12.76
CA LEU A 74 -2.72 -0.01 11.32
C LEU A 74 -3.48 1.22 10.82
N LEU A 75 -4.73 1.40 11.29
CA LEU A 75 -5.54 2.56 10.99
C LEU A 75 -4.87 3.86 11.49
N LEU A 76 -4.44 3.89 12.75
CA LEU A 76 -3.73 5.04 13.32
C LEU A 76 -2.45 5.40 12.55
N ILE A 77 -1.64 4.39 12.18
CA ILE A 77 -0.43 4.62 11.38
C ILE A 77 -0.79 5.19 10.00
N SER A 78 -1.87 4.70 9.38
CA SER A 78 -2.32 5.16 8.06
C SER A 78 -2.73 6.63 8.07
N HIS A 79 -3.50 7.05 9.08
CA HIS A 79 -3.83 8.47 9.27
C HIS A 79 -2.59 9.32 9.54
N ALA A 80 -1.62 8.81 10.31
CA ALA A 80 -0.37 9.50 10.56
C ALA A 80 0.48 9.69 9.29
N VAL A 81 0.46 8.73 8.35
CA VAL A 81 1.11 8.86 7.04
C VAL A 81 0.49 10.01 6.23
N ILE A 82 -0.84 10.01 6.11
CA ILE A 82 -1.59 11.05 5.38
C ILE A 82 -1.34 12.42 6.00
N ARG A 83 -1.46 12.55 7.33
CA ARG A 83 -1.20 13.81 8.05
C ARG A 83 0.25 14.28 7.86
N THR A 84 1.22 13.37 7.90
CA THR A 84 2.64 13.72 7.71
C THR A 84 2.89 14.24 6.30
N ARG A 85 2.26 13.66 5.27
CA ARG A 85 2.33 14.15 3.89
C ARG A 85 1.71 15.53 3.74
N HIS A 86 0.50 15.74 4.25
CA HIS A 86 -0.14 17.06 4.19
C HIS A 86 0.67 18.14 4.87
N ARG A 87 1.27 17.85 6.04
CA ARG A 87 2.14 18.82 6.72
C ARG A 87 3.36 19.21 5.89
N TRP A 88 3.94 18.28 5.12
CA TRP A 88 5.07 18.60 4.25
C TRP A 88 4.61 19.41 3.02
N GLN A 89 3.50 19.02 2.39
CA GLN A 89 2.92 19.77 1.26
C GLN A 89 2.54 21.19 1.64
N ASN A 90 2.04 21.39 2.86
CA ASN A 90 1.67 22.69 3.41
C ASN A 90 2.86 23.41 4.06
N GLN A 91 4.10 22.98 3.80
CA GLN A 91 5.34 23.58 4.30
C GLN A 91 5.41 23.74 5.84
N CYS A 92 4.62 22.97 6.58
CA CYS A 92 4.56 22.98 8.04
C CYS A 92 5.67 22.11 8.70
N ILE A 93 6.42 21.36 7.91
CA ILE A 93 7.61 20.59 8.29
C ILE A 93 8.58 20.58 7.11
N ASP A 94 9.88 20.61 7.43
CA ASP A 94 10.93 20.43 6.43
C ASP A 94 11.00 18.99 5.88
N GLU A 95 11.74 18.84 4.79
CA GLU A 95 11.95 17.57 4.08
C GLU A 95 12.64 16.52 4.96
N ALA A 96 13.66 16.90 5.73
CA ALA A 96 14.39 15.98 6.61
C ALA A 96 13.46 15.38 7.68
N THR A 97 12.58 16.20 8.25
CA THR A 97 11.56 15.83 9.22
C THR A 97 10.49 14.97 8.59
N TYR A 98 10.05 15.29 7.37
CA TYR A 98 9.15 14.46 6.59
C TYR A 98 9.70 13.04 6.41
N PHE A 99 10.91 12.89 5.86
CA PHE A 99 11.52 11.58 5.63
C PHE A 99 11.79 10.80 6.91
N ARG A 100 12.27 11.48 7.97
CA ARG A 100 12.48 10.87 9.29
C ARG A 100 11.18 10.29 9.85
N ARG A 101 10.08 11.03 9.77
CA ARG A 101 8.75 10.58 10.23
C ARG A 101 8.22 9.43 9.37
N MET A 102 8.30 9.54 8.05
CA MET A 102 7.86 8.49 7.12
C MET A 102 8.62 7.17 7.35
N ARG A 103 9.94 7.23 7.61
CA ARG A 103 10.75 6.04 7.96
C ARG A 103 10.26 5.37 9.25
N ARG A 104 9.98 6.15 10.30
CA ARG A 104 9.45 5.62 11.57
C ARG A 104 8.06 5.00 11.40
N LEU A 105 7.18 5.64 10.64
CA LEU A 105 5.83 5.14 10.34
C LEU A 105 5.88 3.83 9.55
N ARG A 106 6.73 3.75 8.52
CA ARG A 106 7.00 2.53 7.74
C ARG A 106 7.42 1.37 8.63
N ASN A 107 8.40 1.59 9.52
CA ASN A 107 8.88 0.55 10.43
C ASN A 107 7.77 0.10 11.40
N SER A 108 6.98 1.05 11.94
CA SER A 108 5.84 0.72 12.82
C SER A 108 4.77 -0.06 12.06
N PHE A 109 4.49 0.30 10.81
CA PHE A 109 3.52 -0.37 9.95
C PHE A 109 3.94 -1.83 9.71
N GLN A 110 5.17 -2.04 9.26
CA GLN A 110 5.72 -3.38 9.01
C GLN A 110 5.70 -4.26 10.26
N LYS A 111 6.14 -3.74 11.42
CA LYS A 111 6.06 -4.48 12.69
C LYS A 111 4.63 -4.84 13.07
N THR A 112 3.68 -3.93 12.84
CA THR A 112 2.26 -4.17 13.13
C THR A 112 1.68 -5.24 12.20
N LEU A 113 2.04 -5.23 10.92
CA LEU A 113 1.67 -6.26 9.95
C LEU A 113 2.23 -7.63 10.31
N GLN A 114 3.52 -7.71 10.68
CA GLN A 114 4.15 -8.95 11.15
C GLN A 114 3.48 -9.49 12.40
N ARG A 115 3.09 -8.61 13.35
CA ARG A 115 2.30 -9.04 14.52
C ARG A 115 0.96 -9.59 14.09
N GLY A 116 0.29 -8.91 13.17
CA GLY A 116 -0.97 -9.35 12.57
C GLY A 116 -0.85 -10.74 11.97
N SER A 117 0.14 -10.98 11.11
CA SER A 117 0.32 -12.24 10.39
C SER A 117 0.59 -13.45 11.28
N ARG A 118 1.05 -13.24 12.53
CA ARG A 118 1.32 -14.31 13.51
C ARG A 118 0.08 -14.72 14.34
N LEU A 119 -1.02 -13.97 14.28
CA LEU A 119 -2.22 -14.34 15.06
C LEU A 119 -2.86 -15.60 14.46
N ARG A 120 -3.22 -16.58 15.31
CA ARG A 120 -3.88 -17.82 14.85
C ARG A 120 -5.25 -17.53 14.22
N ILE A 121 -5.55 -18.24 13.14
CA ILE A 121 -6.86 -18.23 12.49
C ILE A 121 -7.84 -19.00 13.39
N HIS A 122 -8.85 -18.33 13.94
CA HIS A 122 -9.94 -19.01 14.65
C HIS A 122 -11.22 -19.03 13.78
N GLY A 123 -11.69 -20.24 13.46
CA GLY A 123 -13.00 -20.52 12.85
C GLY A 123 -13.12 -20.20 11.35
N ARG A 124 -14.30 -20.49 10.77
CA ARG A 124 -14.72 -20.21 9.36
C ARG A 124 -14.57 -18.72 8.94
N THR A 125 -14.13 -17.88 9.85
CA THR A 125 -13.73 -16.49 9.65
C THR A 125 -12.45 -16.45 8.81
N LYS A 126 -12.62 -16.21 7.51
CA LYS A 126 -11.57 -16.08 6.49
C LYS A 126 -10.38 -15.23 6.97
N ARG A 127 -9.34 -15.89 7.49
CA ARG A 127 -8.00 -15.35 7.73
C ARG A 127 -8.03 -14.09 8.62
N LEU A 128 -6.88 -13.53 8.97
CA LEU A 128 -6.77 -12.23 9.65
C LEU A 128 -7.31 -11.03 8.84
N GLY A 129 -8.15 -11.22 7.81
CA GLY A 129 -8.48 -10.17 6.85
C GLY A 129 -7.29 -9.73 5.98
N ILE A 130 -6.06 -10.10 6.34
CA ILE A 130 -4.88 -9.98 5.49
C ILE A 130 -4.72 -11.31 4.73
N SER A 131 -5.73 -11.63 3.90
CA SER A 131 -5.69 -12.75 2.95
C SER A 131 -5.01 -12.35 1.65
N SER A 132 -3.95 -11.58 1.73
CA SER A 132 -3.08 -11.51 0.59
C SER A 132 -1.66 -11.54 1.13
N TYR A 133 -1.11 -12.75 1.01
CA TYR A 133 0.28 -12.89 0.62
C TYR A 133 0.61 -11.76 -0.36
N GLN A 134 -0.22 -11.46 -1.37
CA GLN A 134 -0.14 -10.26 -2.24
C GLN A 134 -0.07 -8.88 -1.53
N PHE A 135 -0.81 -8.60 -0.45
CA PHE A 135 -0.71 -7.35 0.30
C PHE A 135 0.58 -7.32 1.12
N LEU A 136 0.93 -8.41 1.82
CA LEU A 136 2.21 -8.53 2.52
C LEU A 136 3.39 -8.62 1.54
N ARG A 137 3.18 -8.98 0.29
CA ARG A 137 4.18 -9.10 -0.76
C ARG A 137 4.38 -7.74 -1.44
N THR A 138 3.31 -7.14 -1.95
CA THR A 138 3.32 -5.76 -2.47
C THR A 138 3.71 -4.72 -1.40
N ALA A 139 3.34 -4.89 -0.13
CA ALA A 139 3.74 -3.99 0.96
C ALA A 139 5.06 -4.39 1.66
N CYS A 140 5.49 -5.66 1.61
CA CYS A 140 6.63 -6.15 2.41
C CYS A 140 7.64 -7.12 1.73
N THR A 141 7.45 -7.74 0.55
CA THR A 141 8.50 -8.65 0.01
C THR A 141 9.71 -7.95 -0.58
N GLU A 142 9.58 -6.82 -1.26
CA GLU A 142 10.77 -6.05 -1.66
C GLU A 142 11.50 -5.46 -0.43
N SER A 143 10.86 -5.50 0.75
CA SER A 143 11.46 -5.02 2.01
C SER A 143 12.24 -6.06 2.81
N MET A 144 12.21 -7.34 2.45
CA MET A 144 12.64 -8.41 3.37
C MET A 144 13.74 -9.36 2.87
N LEU A 145 14.10 -9.35 1.59
CA LEU A 145 15.05 -10.35 1.07
C LEU A 145 16.51 -9.88 1.02
N ASN A 146 16.81 -8.59 0.87
CA ASN A 146 18.17 -8.12 0.55
C ASN A 146 18.74 -7.01 1.46
N GLY A 147 18.10 -6.66 2.58
CA GLY A 147 18.59 -5.59 3.47
C GLY A 147 18.62 -4.17 2.85
N ARG A 148 18.30 -4.03 1.56
CA ARG A 148 17.98 -2.78 0.87
C ARG A 148 16.48 -2.75 0.58
N VAL A 149 15.84 -1.67 1.01
CA VAL A 149 14.40 -1.47 0.85
C VAL A 149 14.14 -0.10 0.24
N GLU A 150 13.95 -0.05 -1.07
CA GLU A 150 13.26 1.07 -1.70
C GLU A 150 11.76 0.79 -1.69
N THR A 151 11.12 1.10 -0.57
CA THR A 151 9.67 1.25 -0.59
C THR A 151 9.38 2.56 -1.32
N ARG A 152 8.96 2.49 -2.59
CA ARG A 152 8.22 3.59 -3.21
C ARG A 152 6.86 3.66 -2.55
N PHE A 153 6.81 4.38 -1.44
CA PHE A 153 5.58 5.08 -1.10
C PHE A 153 5.22 5.94 -2.32
N VAL A 154 3.93 6.25 -2.52
CA VAL A 154 3.43 7.29 -3.46
C VAL A 154 4.20 8.63 -3.34
N PHE A 155 5.06 8.74 -2.33
CA PHE A 155 5.78 9.90 -1.87
C PHE A 155 7.31 9.74 -1.81
N ASN A 156 7.92 8.74 -2.45
CA ASN A 156 9.33 8.88 -2.78
C ASN A 156 9.43 9.90 -3.93
N PRO A 157 10.27 10.95 -3.84
CA PRO A 157 10.63 11.69 -5.04
C PRO A 157 11.17 10.67 -6.06
N PRO A 158 10.97 10.90 -7.38
CA PRO A 158 11.64 10.09 -8.38
C PRO A 158 13.13 10.05 -8.01
N LEU A 159 13.74 8.87 -8.09
CA LEU A 159 15.19 8.78 -8.11
C LEU A 159 15.64 9.80 -9.16
N GLN A 160 16.40 10.82 -8.74
CA GLN A 160 17.07 11.68 -9.70
C GLN A 160 17.84 10.73 -10.59
N LEU A 161 17.44 10.65 -11.86
CA LEU A 161 18.26 10.04 -12.88
C LEU A 161 19.54 10.85 -12.86
N THR A 162 20.59 10.28 -12.28
CA THR A 162 21.95 10.77 -12.49
C THR A 162 22.21 10.56 -13.96
N HIS A 163 21.94 11.59 -14.76
CA HIS A 163 22.52 11.71 -16.09
C HIS A 163 24.03 11.71 -15.88
N SER A 164 24.63 10.56 -16.16
CA SER A 164 26.06 10.41 -16.40
C SER A 164 26.23 10.36 -17.91
#